data_AF-A0A3N2P447-F1
#
_entry.id   AF-A0A3N2P447-F1
#
_cell.length_a   1.000
_cell.length_b   1.000
_cell.length_c   1.000
_cell.angle_alpha   90.00
_cell.angle_beta   90.00
_cell.angle_gamma   90.00
#
_symmetry.space_group_name_H-M   'P 1'
#
loop_
_entity.id
_entity.type
_entity.pdbx_description
1 polymer ?
#
loop_
_entity_poly.entity_id
_entity_poly.type
_entity_poly.pdbx_seq_one_letter_code
_entity_poly.pdbx_strand_id
1 'polypeptide(L)'
;MTINPELTEYIRTLVRGDNEAHDRIQAQLDAEGWDGFPRFLASLFFLAVDRRFGENASPAEVIKFVADLRADLANGGPDISAEDAEALIKANLDPDFDYDIEPNMIGKIQAAVIYKVLTDASVTDEQLDALLAEAAELADRP
;
A
#
# COMPACT_ATOMS: atom_id res chain seq x y z
N MET A 1 -11.94 12.67 12.00
CA MET A 1 -12.83 12.51 10.82
C MET A 1 -12.68 11.04 10.47
N THR A 2 -13.77 10.27 10.46
CA THR A 2 -13.68 8.82 10.27
C THR A 2 -13.40 8.48 8.81
N ILE A 3 -12.42 7.62 8.55
CA ILE A 3 -12.12 7.07 7.22
C ILE A 3 -13.39 6.43 6.65
N ASN A 4 -13.68 6.76 5.39
CA ASN A 4 -14.79 6.19 4.63
C ASN A 4 -14.61 4.66 4.51
N PRO A 5 -15.55 3.82 5.00
CA PRO A 5 -15.40 2.36 4.97
C PRO A 5 -15.23 1.79 3.55
N GLU A 6 -15.72 2.50 2.55
CA GLU A 6 -15.59 2.16 1.13
C GLU A 6 -14.12 2.15 0.68
N LEU A 7 -13.24 2.92 1.33
CA LEU A 7 -11.79 2.88 1.06
C LEU A 7 -11.17 1.54 1.53
N THR A 8 -11.68 0.98 2.62
CA THR A 8 -11.28 -0.34 3.11
C THR A 8 -11.74 -1.43 2.14
N GLU A 9 -12.99 -1.36 1.70
CA GLU A 9 -13.54 -2.32 0.74
C GLU A 9 -12.88 -2.22 -0.64
N TYR A 10 -12.47 -1.03 -1.07
CA TYR A 10 -11.70 -0.82 -2.30
C TYR A 10 -10.39 -1.63 -2.29
N ILE A 11 -9.63 -1.58 -1.20
CA ILE A 11 -8.40 -2.37 -1.08
C ILE A 11 -8.69 -3.86 -0.91
N ARG A 12 -9.73 -4.22 -0.13
CA ARG A 12 -10.12 -5.64 0.06
C ARG A 12 -10.39 -6.31 -1.28
N THR A 13 -11.22 -5.69 -2.11
CA THR A 13 -11.59 -6.21 -3.44
C THR A 13 -10.40 -6.27 -4.40
N LEU A 14 -9.50 -5.27 -4.35
CA LEU A 14 -8.25 -5.28 -5.12
C LEU A 14 -7.38 -6.48 -4.77
N VAL A 15 -7.13 -6.72 -3.48
CA VAL A 15 -6.26 -7.80 -3.00
C VAL A 15 -6.86 -9.18 -3.29
N ARG A 16 -8.19 -9.30 -3.29
CA ARG A 16 -8.91 -10.55 -3.61
C ARG A 16 -9.13 -10.78 -5.10
N GLY A 17 -8.86 -9.78 -5.94
CA GLY A 17 -9.10 -9.85 -7.38
C GLY A 17 -10.58 -9.89 -7.75
N ASP A 18 -11.46 -9.38 -6.88
CA ASP A 18 -12.90 -9.23 -7.18
C ASP A 18 -13.11 -7.97 -8.03
N ASN A 19 -12.78 -8.08 -9.32
CA ASN A 19 -12.78 -6.93 -10.24
C ASN A 19 -14.17 -6.28 -10.37
N GLU A 20 -15.25 -7.08 -10.36
CA GLU A 20 -16.61 -6.54 -10.49
C GLU A 20 -17.02 -5.75 -9.23
N ALA A 21 -16.70 -6.25 -8.03
CA ALA A 21 -16.93 -5.48 -6.81
C ALA A 21 -16.01 -4.26 -6.73
N HIS A 22 -14.75 -4.40 -7.14
CA HIS A 22 -13.77 -3.32 -7.16
C HIS A 22 -14.22 -2.15 -8.04
N ASP A 23 -14.65 -2.42 -9.27
CA ASP A 23 -15.15 -1.41 -10.20
C ASP A 23 -16.38 -0.68 -9.66
N ARG A 24 -17.29 -1.40 -8.98
CA ARG A 24 -18.48 -0.80 -8.35
C ARG A 24 -18.11 0.14 -7.21
N ILE A 25 -17.19 -0.27 -6.34
CA ILE A 25 -16.73 0.57 -5.23
C ILE A 25 -15.97 1.79 -5.76
N GLN A 26 -15.13 1.62 -6.79
CA GLN A 26 -14.43 2.71 -7.42
C GLN A 26 -15.40 3.75 -7.98
N ALA A 27 -16.44 3.31 -8.70
CA ALA A 27 -17.46 4.21 -9.24
C ALA A 27 -18.24 4.96 -8.14
N GLN A 28 -18.46 4.34 -6.98
CA GLN A 28 -19.06 5.00 -5.81
C GLN A 28 -18.12 6.08 -5.24
N LEU A 29 -16.84 5.75 -5.04
CA LEU A 29 -15.82 6.70 -4.55
C LEU A 29 -15.59 7.86 -5.54
N ASP A 30 -15.69 7.61 -6.85
CA ASP A 30 -15.63 8.66 -7.86
C ASP A 30 -16.81 9.65 -7.77
N ALA A 31 -17.98 9.17 -7.32
CA ALA A 31 -19.17 10.00 -7.13
C ALA A 31 -19.19 10.73 -5.77
N GLU A 32 -18.71 10.08 -4.71
CA GLU A 32 -18.79 10.55 -3.33
C GLU A 32 -17.54 11.29 -2.85
N GLY A 33 -16.38 10.97 -3.43
CA GLY A 33 -15.08 11.54 -3.11
C GLY A 33 -14.10 10.54 -2.51
N TRP A 34 -12.82 10.83 -2.71
CA TRP A 34 -11.68 10.04 -2.22
C TRP A 34 -11.05 10.64 -0.94
N ASP A 35 -11.83 11.39 -0.17
CA ASP A 35 -11.33 12.09 1.02
C ASP A 35 -10.73 11.12 2.03
N GLY A 36 -9.51 11.42 2.49
CA GLY A 36 -8.77 10.58 3.41
C GLY A 36 -8.01 9.42 2.76
N PHE A 37 -8.22 9.12 1.47
CA PHE A 37 -7.54 8.01 0.80
C PHE A 37 -6.01 8.10 0.83
N PRO A 38 -5.36 9.25 0.56
CA PRO A 38 -3.90 9.33 0.63
C PRO A 38 -3.35 8.98 2.03
N ARG A 39 -4.06 9.39 3.09
CA ARG A 39 -3.65 9.12 4.46
C ARG A 39 -3.90 7.67 4.85
N PHE A 40 -5.03 7.10 4.44
CA PHE A 40 -5.34 5.69 4.59
C PHE A 40 -4.31 4.82 3.87
N LEU A 41 -3.98 5.14 2.61
CA LEU A 41 -3.00 4.41 1.82
C LEU A 41 -1.60 4.50 2.44
N ALA A 42 -1.19 5.68 2.93
CA ALA A 42 0.07 5.82 3.65
C ALA A 42 0.13 5.00 4.95
N SER A 43 -0.97 4.98 5.71
CA SER A 43 -1.09 4.19 6.94
C SER A 43 -1.03 2.69 6.66
N LEU A 44 -1.71 2.24 5.60
CA LEU A 44 -1.68 0.85 5.17
C LEU A 44 -0.30 0.45 4.64
N PHE A 45 0.36 1.33 3.89
CA PHE A 45 1.73 1.12 3.44
C PHE A 45 2.67 0.95 4.63
N PHE A 46 2.56 1.82 5.64
CA PHE A 46 3.36 1.74 6.86
C PHE A 46 3.23 0.35 7.51
N LEU A 47 2.00 -0.11 7.73
CA LEU A 47 1.73 -1.41 8.36
C LEU A 47 2.15 -2.59 7.48
N ALA A 48 1.98 -2.48 6.16
CA ALA A 48 2.39 -3.52 5.22
C ALA A 48 3.92 -3.69 5.18
N VAL A 49 4.66 -2.58 5.16
CA VAL A 49 6.12 -2.59 5.21
C VAL A 49 6.60 -3.13 6.55
N ASP A 50 6.07 -2.65 7.68
CA ASP A 50 6.43 -3.15 9.01
C ASP A 50 6.19 -4.67 9.12
N ARG A 51 5.02 -5.15 8.66
CA ARG A 51 4.71 -6.58 8.62
C ARG A 51 5.68 -7.39 7.75
N ARG A 52 6.09 -6.85 6.60
CA ARG A 52 6.93 -7.56 5.63
C ARG A 52 8.40 -7.64 6.06
N PHE A 53 8.91 -6.56 6.64
CA PHE A 53 10.33 -6.33 6.83
C PHE A 53 10.73 -6.36 8.32
N GLY A 54 9.83 -5.90 9.21
CA GLY A 54 10.10 -5.72 10.62
C GLY A 54 11.29 -4.79 10.90
N GLU A 55 11.69 -4.72 12.16
CA GLU A 55 12.73 -3.79 12.64
C GLU A 55 14.16 -4.12 12.13
N ASN A 56 14.40 -5.30 11.55
CA ASN A 56 15.74 -5.79 11.22
C ASN A 56 15.96 -6.04 9.73
N ALA A 57 15.14 -5.45 8.85
CA ALA A 57 15.29 -5.66 7.42
C ALA A 57 16.64 -5.17 6.90
N SER A 58 17.30 -6.04 6.13
CA SER A 58 18.56 -5.71 5.51
C SER A 58 18.34 -4.89 4.21
N PRO A 59 19.27 -4.00 3.83
CA PRO A 59 19.19 -3.31 2.54
C PRO A 59 19.06 -4.27 1.35
N ALA A 60 19.73 -5.43 1.41
CA ALA A 60 19.66 -6.46 0.37
C ALA A 60 18.25 -7.07 0.24
N GLU A 61 17.52 -7.17 1.34
CA GLU A 61 16.15 -7.66 1.34
C GLU A 61 15.20 -6.67 0.66
N VAL A 62 15.35 -5.37 0.95
CA VAL A 62 14.57 -4.30 0.31
C VAL A 62 14.84 -4.26 -1.20
N ILE A 63 16.11 -4.29 -1.61
CA ILE A 63 16.50 -4.33 -3.03
C ILE A 63 15.86 -5.52 -3.74
N LYS A 64 15.95 -6.71 -3.14
CA LYS A 64 15.36 -7.92 -3.71
C LYS A 64 13.84 -7.80 -3.85
N PHE A 65 13.16 -7.32 -2.80
CA PHE A 65 11.72 -7.14 -2.84
C PHE A 65 11.30 -6.16 -3.93
N VAL A 66 11.99 -5.03 -4.09
CA VAL A 66 11.70 -4.04 -5.14
C VAL A 66 12.00 -4.60 -6.53
N ALA A 67 13.05 -5.40 -6.69
CA ALA A 67 13.32 -6.09 -7.95
C ALA A 67 12.19 -7.06 -8.33
N ASP A 68 11.73 -7.87 -7.37
CA ASP A 68 10.62 -8.82 -7.56
C ASP A 68 9.31 -8.06 -7.86
N LEU A 69 9.02 -6.97 -7.13
CA LEU A 69 7.87 -6.09 -7.38
C LEU A 69 7.85 -5.58 -8.82
N ARG A 70 8.97 -5.04 -9.30
CA ARG A 70 9.07 -4.50 -10.66
C ARG A 70 8.96 -5.59 -11.72
N ALA A 71 9.43 -6.81 -11.43
CA ALA A 71 9.26 -7.94 -12.32
C ALA A 71 7.77 -8.33 -12.47
N ASP A 72 7.02 -8.33 -11.37
CA ASP A 72 5.57 -8.61 -11.38
C ASP A 72 4.80 -7.57 -12.21
N LEU A 73 5.24 -6.31 -12.16
CA LEU A 73 4.60 -5.19 -12.88
C LEU A 73 5.02 -5.06 -14.34
N ALA A 74 6.04 -5.79 -14.80
CA ALA A 74 6.59 -5.65 -16.15
C ALA A 74 5.57 -5.91 -17.27
N ASN A 75 4.48 -6.62 -16.97
CA ASN A 75 3.42 -6.98 -17.93
C ASN A 75 2.21 -6.03 -17.86
N GLY A 76 2.45 -4.73 -17.98
CA GLY A 76 1.39 -3.71 -18.07
C GLY A 76 0.99 -3.05 -16.76
N GLY A 77 1.77 -3.26 -15.70
CA GLY A 77 1.67 -2.49 -14.46
C GLY A 77 2.30 -1.09 -14.56
N PRO A 78 2.17 -0.26 -13.51
CA PRO A 78 2.83 1.03 -13.45
C PRO A 78 4.36 0.89 -13.53
N ASP A 79 5.00 1.82 -14.23
CA ASP A 79 6.45 1.96 -14.19
C ASP A 79 6.88 2.56 -12.85
N ILE A 80 7.71 1.83 -12.11
CA ILE A 80 8.17 2.18 -10.77
C ILE A 80 9.70 2.27 -10.78
N SER A 81 10.19 3.44 -10.35
CA SER A 81 11.61 3.65 -10.07
C SER A 81 12.05 2.74 -8.92
N ALA A 82 13.11 1.97 -9.15
CA ALA A 82 13.67 1.11 -8.10
C ALA A 82 14.22 1.96 -6.95
N GLU A 83 14.94 3.04 -7.26
CA GLU A 83 15.55 3.92 -6.27
C GLU A 83 14.48 4.56 -5.37
N ASP A 84 13.41 5.08 -5.96
CA ASP A 84 12.32 5.72 -5.23
C ASP A 84 11.56 4.70 -4.37
N ALA A 85 11.30 3.50 -4.89
CA ALA A 85 10.62 2.46 -4.13
C ALA A 85 11.45 1.98 -2.93
N GLU A 86 12.75 1.78 -3.13
CA GLU A 86 13.66 1.43 -2.05
C GLU A 86 13.79 2.56 -1.02
N ALA A 87 13.88 3.82 -1.47
CA ALA A 87 13.96 4.98 -0.61
C ALA A 87 12.70 5.13 0.25
N LEU A 88 11.51 4.96 -0.35
CA LEU A 88 10.25 5.07 0.39
C LEU A 88 10.08 3.95 1.43
N ILE A 89 10.50 2.72 1.10
CA ILE A 89 10.50 1.60 2.07
C ILE A 89 11.50 1.88 3.20
N LYS A 90 12.71 2.37 2.89
CA LYS A 90 13.72 2.71 3.89
C LYS A 90 13.25 3.83 4.82
N ALA A 91 12.60 4.88 4.29
CA ALA A 91 12.00 5.95 5.08
C ALA A 91 10.95 5.47 6.08
N ASN A 92 10.29 4.35 5.79
CA ASN A 92 9.33 3.75 6.69
C ASN A 92 9.99 2.93 7.82
N LEU A 93 11.21 2.44 7.60
CA LEU A 93 12.00 1.66 8.56
C LEU A 93 12.93 2.54 9.40
N ASP A 94 13.35 3.68 8.86
CA ASP A 94 14.23 4.66 9.48
C ASP A 94 13.58 6.06 9.40
N PRO A 95 12.99 6.56 10.51
CA PRO A 95 12.35 7.87 10.55
C PRO A 95 13.27 9.06 10.24
N ASP A 96 14.58 8.88 10.36
CA ASP A 96 15.57 9.94 10.09
C ASP A 96 16.02 9.94 8.62
N PHE A 97 15.53 9.01 7.80
CA PHE A 97 15.89 8.90 6.39
C PHE A 97 15.11 9.90 5.53
N ASP A 98 15.85 10.79 4.88
CA ASP A 98 15.29 11.77 3.95
C ASP A 98 15.13 11.19 2.53
N TYR A 99 14.05 11.58 1.85
CA TYR A 99 13.76 11.14 0.48
C TYR A 99 13.17 12.28 -0.34
N ASP A 100 13.54 12.32 -1.62
CA ASP A 100 13.01 13.28 -2.60
C ASP A 100 12.32 12.49 -3.72
N ILE A 101 11.02 12.24 -3.55
CA ILE A 101 10.21 11.45 -4.48
C ILE A 101 9.01 12.29 -4.91
N GLU A 102 8.71 12.30 -6.20
CA GLU A 102 7.53 12.99 -6.71
C GLU A 102 6.24 12.43 -6.09
N PRO A 103 5.27 13.27 -5.66
CA PRO A 103 4.06 12.80 -4.99
C PRO A 103 3.25 11.75 -5.75
N ASN A 104 3.21 11.84 -7.08
CA ASN A 104 2.54 10.85 -7.93
C ASN A 104 3.25 9.49 -7.89
N MET A 105 4.58 9.47 -7.80
CA MET A 105 5.35 8.25 -7.67
C MET A 105 5.17 7.60 -6.30
N ILE A 106 5.06 8.40 -5.22
CA ILE A 106 4.76 7.91 -3.86
C ILE A 106 3.49 7.06 -3.86
N GLY A 107 2.38 7.58 -4.40
CA GLY A 107 1.11 6.85 -4.43
C GLY A 107 1.19 5.54 -5.22
N LYS A 108 1.90 5.53 -6.36
CA LYS A 108 2.13 4.32 -7.17
C LYS A 108 2.94 3.28 -6.42
N ILE A 109 4.03 3.69 -5.78
CA ILE A 109 4.87 2.80 -4.96
C ILE A 109 4.03 2.22 -3.82
N GLN A 110 3.30 3.06 -3.08
CA GLN A 110 2.47 2.60 -1.98
C GLN A 110 1.45 1.55 -2.43
N ALA A 111 0.68 1.83 -3.48
CA ALA A 111 -0.31 0.89 -4.01
C ALA A 111 0.33 -0.44 -4.45
N ALA A 112 1.45 -0.38 -5.16
CA ALA A 112 2.14 -1.57 -5.66
C ALA A 112 2.75 -2.42 -4.53
N VAL A 113 3.38 -1.78 -3.54
CA VAL A 113 3.96 -2.46 -2.37
C VAL A 113 2.86 -3.10 -1.52
N ILE A 114 1.77 -2.37 -1.25
CA ILE A 114 0.61 -2.90 -0.52
C ILE A 114 0.06 -4.13 -1.24
N TYR A 115 -0.20 -4.02 -2.55
CA TYR A 115 -0.71 -5.14 -3.33
C TYR A 115 0.21 -6.36 -3.21
N LYS A 116 1.51 -6.20 -3.49
CA LYS A 116 2.47 -7.30 -3.42
C LYS A 116 2.56 -7.94 -2.04
N VAL A 117 2.65 -7.14 -0.97
CA VAL A 117 2.75 -7.67 0.40
C VAL A 117 1.50 -8.47 0.77
N LEU A 118 0.32 -7.95 0.42
CA LEU A 118 -0.95 -8.58 0.79
C LEU A 118 -1.29 -9.80 -0.07
N THR A 119 -0.80 -9.89 -1.30
CA THR A 119 -0.95 -11.08 -2.15
C THR A 119 0.10 -12.16 -1.86
N ASP A 120 1.36 -11.77 -1.58
CA ASP A 120 2.46 -12.73 -1.35
C ASP A 120 2.31 -13.47 -0.01
N ALA A 121 1.73 -12.82 1.01
CA ALA A 121 1.75 -13.33 2.38
C ALA A 121 0.65 -14.37 2.71
N SER A 122 -0.15 -14.85 1.74
CA SER A 122 -1.30 -15.74 2.00
C SER A 122 -2.20 -15.22 3.13
N VAL A 123 -2.50 -13.91 3.10
CA VAL A 123 -3.23 -13.22 4.16
C VAL A 123 -4.69 -13.72 4.17
N THR A 124 -5.11 -14.31 5.29
CA THR A 124 -6.51 -14.70 5.52
C THR A 124 -7.44 -13.50 5.47
N ASP A 125 -8.73 -13.71 5.24
CA ASP A 125 -9.72 -12.61 5.25
C ASP A 125 -9.73 -11.89 6.59
N GLU A 126 -9.64 -12.62 7.69
CA GLU A 126 -9.60 -12.03 9.03
C GLU A 126 -8.35 -11.15 9.26
N GLN A 127 -7.20 -11.57 8.74
CA GLN A 127 -5.97 -10.79 8.84
C GLN A 127 -5.98 -9.55 7.95
N LEU A 128 -6.58 -9.65 6.75
CA LEU A 128 -6.74 -8.52 5.85
C LEU A 128 -7.67 -7.48 6.48
N ASP A 129 -8.80 -7.93 7.02
CA ASP A 129 -9.79 -7.08 7.66
C ASP A 129 -9.22 -6.36 8.88
N ALA A 130 -8.45 -7.08 9.71
CA ALA A 130 -7.77 -6.49 10.85
C ALA A 130 -6.75 -5.42 10.43
N LEU A 131 -5.96 -5.68 9.38
CA LEU A 131 -4.96 -4.73 8.88
C LEU A 131 -5.61 -3.47 8.29
N LEU A 132 -6.70 -3.63 7.53
CA LEU A 132 -7.42 -2.50 6.94
C LEU A 132 -8.11 -1.66 8.01
N ALA A 133 -8.69 -2.28 9.03
CA ALA A 133 -9.26 -1.58 10.18
C ALA A 133 -8.18 -0.81 10.95
N GLU A 134 -7.02 -1.40 11.19
CA GLU A 134 -5.89 -0.73 11.86
C GLU A 134 -5.37 0.47 11.04
N ALA A 135 -5.25 0.31 9.71
CA ALA A 135 -4.86 1.41 8.82
C ALA A 135 -5.88 2.56 8.84
N ALA A 136 -7.18 2.25 8.88
CA ALA A 136 -8.23 3.25 8.98
C ALA A 136 -8.18 3.99 10.33
N GLU A 137 -7.99 3.26 11.43
CA GLU A 137 -7.82 3.87 12.76
C GLU A 137 -6.57 4.75 12.84
N LEU A 138 -5.46 4.35 12.23
CA LEU A 138 -4.23 5.14 12.20
C LEU A 138 -4.41 6.42 11.39
N ALA A 139 -5.10 6.35 10.25
CA ALA A 139 -5.40 7.51 9.41
C ALA A 139 -6.40 8.50 10.07
N ASP A 140 -7.26 8.01 10.96
CA ASP A 140 -8.18 8.85 11.74
C ASP A 140 -7.49 9.70 12.81
N ARG A 141 -6.25 9.35 13.19
CA ARG A 141 -5.51 10.09 14.22
C ARG A 141 -5.14 11.50 13.69
N PRO A 142 -5.27 12.53 14.55
CA PRO A 142 -4.97 13.92 14.19
C PRO A 142 -3.48 14.17 14.00
#